data_AF-A0A0D0RDV6-F1
#
_entry.id   AF-A0A0D0RDV6-F1
#
_cell.length_a   1.000
_cell.length_b   1.000
_cell.length_c   1.000
_cell.angle_alpha   90.00
_cell.angle_beta   90.00
_cell.angle_gamma   90.00
#
_symmetry.space_group_name_H-M   'P 1'
#
loop_
_entity.id
_entity.type
_entity.pdbx_description
1 polymer ?
#
loop_
_entity_poly.entity_id
_entity_poly.type
_entity_poly.pdbx_seq_one_letter_code
_entity_poly.pdbx_strand_id
1 'polypeptide(L)'
;MNTENIGSAKSRNIGIEISQGEFITFLDDDDEYLKDKIKRQVSMMIKESADYSLTDLYLFNSKGEKVSSRVRYYIKDDSVKSLLSYHLLYHMTGTDTMMFRRQYLIEIGMFPILQDVGDEFYLMKEAICHKGKFVYVPGCDVRALVHIENGLSSGQRKIDGENNTAFVKRM
;
A
#
# COMPACT_ATOMS: atom_id res chain seq x y z
N MET A 1 -22.41 3.24 2.36
CA MET A 1 -21.99 3.16 0.95
C MET A 1 -22.09 4.55 0.36
N ASN A 2 -21.13 4.96 -0.47
CA ASN A 2 -21.16 6.28 -1.09
C ASN A 2 -22.32 6.34 -2.09
N THR A 3 -23.03 7.47 -2.13
CA THR A 3 -24.12 7.71 -3.08
C THR A 3 -23.60 8.05 -4.49
N GLU A 4 -22.31 8.39 -4.61
CA GLU A 4 -21.65 8.87 -5.82
C GLU A 4 -20.20 8.36 -5.87
N ASN A 5 -19.61 8.27 -7.07
CA ASN A 5 -18.19 7.93 -7.19
C ASN A 5 -17.32 9.15 -6.81
N ILE A 6 -16.75 9.11 -5.60
CA ILE A 6 -15.90 10.17 -5.04
C ILE A 6 -14.40 9.88 -5.18
N GLY A 7 -14.02 8.81 -5.88
CA GLY A 7 -12.64 8.33 -5.99
C GLY A 7 -12.18 7.46 -4.81
N SER A 8 -11.10 6.71 -5.03
CA SER A 8 -10.56 5.73 -4.08
C SER A 8 -10.05 6.38 -2.79
N ALA A 9 -9.22 7.42 -2.89
CA ALA A 9 -8.62 8.11 -1.75
C ALA A 9 -9.68 8.68 -0.79
N LYS A 10 -10.70 9.38 -1.31
CA LYS A 10 -11.79 9.92 -0.48
C LYS A 10 -12.59 8.80 0.19
N SER A 11 -12.88 7.72 -0.54
CA SER A 11 -13.61 6.56 0.00
C SER A 11 -12.82 5.88 1.13
N ARG A 12 -11.50 5.72 0.95
CA ARG A 12 -10.58 5.17 1.97
C ARG A 12 -10.50 6.09 3.19
N ASN A 13 -10.39 7.40 3.00
CA ASN A 13 -10.35 8.37 4.11
C ASN A 13 -11.63 8.36 4.94
N ILE A 14 -12.81 8.31 4.32
CA ILE A 14 -14.08 8.12 5.05
C ILE A 14 -14.04 6.83 5.87
N GLY A 15 -13.55 5.73 5.28
CA GLY A 15 -13.35 4.47 5.97
C GLY A 15 -12.42 4.57 7.18
N ILE A 16 -11.30 5.29 7.05
CA ILE A 16 -10.35 5.56 8.14
C ILE A 16 -11.04 6.36 9.27
N GLU A 17 -11.78 7.41 8.94
CA GLU A 17 -12.44 8.27 9.92
C GLU A 17 -13.45 7.50 10.78
N ILE A 18 -14.30 6.68 10.16
CA ILE A 18 -15.34 5.91 10.86
C ILE A 18 -14.79 4.64 11.54
N SER A 19 -13.58 4.20 11.20
CA SER A 19 -12.97 3.02 11.79
C SER A 19 -12.68 3.21 13.29
N GLN A 20 -12.79 2.12 14.06
CA GLN A 20 -12.53 2.11 15.50
C GLN A 20 -11.36 1.21 15.91
N GLY A 21 -10.76 0.50 14.94
CA GLY A 21 -9.63 -0.38 15.19
C GLY A 21 -8.34 0.40 15.49
N GLU A 22 -7.47 -0.16 16.31
CA GLU A 22 -6.14 0.39 16.58
C GLU A 22 -5.24 0.33 15.33
N PHE A 23 -5.44 -0.68 14.48
CA PHE A 23 -4.73 -0.90 13.23
C PHE A 23 -5.68 -0.81 12.04
N ILE A 24 -5.23 -0.16 10.97
CA ILE A 24 -5.94 0.01 9.71
C ILE A 24 -5.18 -0.69 8.60
N THR A 25 -5.89 -1.44 7.77
CA THR A 25 -5.38 -2.06 6.54
C THR A 25 -6.49 -1.96 5.49
N PHE A 26 -6.13 -2.09 4.22
CA PHE A 26 -7.03 -1.81 3.10
C PHE A 26 -7.21 -3.07 2.27
N LEU A 27 -8.42 -3.33 1.80
CA LEU A 27 -8.72 -4.48 0.96
C LEU A 27 -9.58 -4.00 -0.19
N ASP A 28 -9.05 -4.08 -1.40
CA ASP A 28 -9.79 -3.83 -2.63
C ASP A 28 -10.82 -4.98 -2.87
N ASP A 29 -11.88 -4.73 -3.63
CA ASP A 29 -13.07 -5.59 -3.71
C ASP A 29 -12.87 -6.87 -4.53
N ASP A 30 -11.81 -6.93 -5.30
CA ASP A 30 -11.37 -8.07 -6.10
C ASP A 30 -10.17 -8.84 -5.51
N ASP A 31 -9.76 -8.47 -4.30
CA ASP A 31 -8.62 -9.04 -3.59
C ASP A 31 -9.02 -9.90 -2.38
N GLU A 32 -8.11 -10.75 -1.90
CA GLU A 32 -8.34 -11.68 -0.78
C GLU A 32 -7.21 -11.63 0.26
N TYR A 33 -7.56 -11.52 1.54
CA TYR A 33 -6.64 -11.80 2.63
C TYR A 33 -6.59 -13.29 2.97
N LEU A 34 -5.38 -13.83 3.06
CA LEU A 34 -5.16 -15.14 3.64
C LEU A 34 -5.28 -15.08 5.16
N LYS A 35 -5.61 -16.24 5.73
CA LYS A 35 -5.97 -16.43 7.15
C LYS A 35 -5.04 -15.70 8.14
N ASP A 36 -3.74 -15.66 7.86
CA ASP A 36 -2.75 -15.16 8.82
C ASP A 36 -2.32 -13.71 8.59
N LYS A 37 -2.81 -13.04 7.53
CA LYS A 37 -2.42 -11.65 7.17
C LYS A 37 -2.47 -10.71 8.37
N ILE A 38 -3.67 -10.58 8.94
CA ILE A 38 -3.94 -9.62 10.02
C ILE A 38 -3.13 -9.97 11.25
N LYS A 39 -3.18 -11.25 11.66
CA LYS A 39 -2.49 -11.73 12.86
C LYS A 39 -0.99 -11.47 12.79
N ARG A 40 -0.35 -11.75 11.66
CA ARG A 40 1.10 -11.62 11.48
C ARG A 40 1.54 -10.17 11.50
N GLN A 41 0.86 -9.28 10.77
CA GLN A 41 1.21 -7.86 10.77
C GLN A 41 0.98 -7.22 12.14
N VAL A 42 -0.19 -7.43 12.77
CA VAL A 42 -0.47 -6.90 14.11
C VAL A 42 0.57 -7.40 15.13
N SER A 43 0.89 -8.70 15.13
CA SER A 43 1.86 -9.27 16.06
C SER A 43 3.25 -8.62 15.90
N MET A 44 3.69 -8.42 14.65
CA MET A 44 4.98 -7.77 14.37
C MET A 44 4.97 -6.28 14.71
N MET A 45 3.89 -5.56 14.39
CA MET A 45 3.77 -4.14 14.71
C MET A 45 3.71 -3.87 16.21
N ILE A 46 3.08 -4.75 16.98
CA ILE A 46 3.10 -4.66 18.45
C ILE A 46 4.51 -4.96 18.97
N LYS A 47 5.10 -6.09 18.55
CA LYS A 47 6.43 -6.52 19.01
C LYS A 47 7.50 -5.44 18.75
N GLU A 48 7.50 -4.89 17.54
CA GLU A 48 8.49 -3.88 17.14
C GLU A 48 8.05 -2.45 17.51
N SER A 49 6.88 -2.27 18.15
CA SER A 49 6.31 -0.93 18.42
C SER A 49 6.24 -0.05 17.17
N ALA A 50 5.91 -0.65 16.02
CA ALA A 50 5.92 0.00 14.72
C ALA A 50 4.63 0.80 14.47
N ASP A 51 4.76 1.88 13.72
CA ASP A 51 3.66 2.76 13.29
C ASP A 51 3.01 2.26 12.02
N TYR A 52 3.78 1.63 11.14
CA TYR A 52 3.27 1.05 9.90
C TYR A 52 4.10 -0.14 9.42
N SER A 53 3.49 -0.97 8.59
CA SER A 53 4.11 -2.15 8.03
C SER A 53 3.72 -2.42 6.59
N LEU A 54 4.54 -3.23 5.93
CA LEU A 54 4.29 -3.81 4.62
C LEU A 54 4.47 -5.32 4.66
N THR A 55 3.63 -6.05 3.93
CA THR A 55 3.74 -7.50 3.72
C THR A 55 3.83 -7.85 2.23
N ASP A 56 4.26 -9.05 1.88
CA ASP A 56 4.27 -9.51 0.49
C ASP A 56 2.88 -9.88 -0.03
N LEU A 57 2.75 -10.02 -1.34
CA LEU A 57 1.51 -10.44 -1.98
C LEU A 57 1.76 -11.42 -3.14
N TYR A 58 0.77 -12.27 -3.39
CA TYR A 58 0.64 -13.05 -4.60
C TYR A 58 -0.22 -12.32 -5.62
N LEU A 59 0.17 -12.41 -6.89
CA LEU A 59 -0.59 -11.88 -8.02
C LEU A 59 -1.28 -13.03 -8.75
N PHE A 60 -2.59 -12.93 -8.92
CA PHE A 60 -3.42 -13.93 -9.58
C PHE A 60 -4.07 -13.36 -10.83
N ASN A 61 -4.31 -14.21 -11.84
CA ASN A 61 -5.14 -13.84 -12.99
C ASN A 61 -6.62 -14.12 -12.72
N SER A 62 -7.49 -13.70 -13.65
CA SER A 62 -8.95 -13.92 -13.56
C SER A 62 -9.38 -15.39 -13.59
N LYS A 63 -8.48 -16.32 -13.93
CA LYS A 63 -8.71 -17.77 -13.87
C LYS A 63 -8.36 -18.38 -12.51
N GLY A 64 -7.89 -17.57 -11.55
CA GLY A 64 -7.45 -18.03 -10.24
C GLY A 64 -6.06 -18.67 -10.25
N GLU A 65 -5.28 -18.48 -11.31
CA GLU A 65 -3.91 -19.00 -11.42
C GLU A 65 -2.92 -17.96 -10.89
N LYS A 66 -1.98 -18.40 -10.05
CA LYS A 66 -0.90 -17.53 -9.56
C LYS A 66 0.04 -17.18 -10.72
N VAL A 67 0.11 -15.90 -11.05
CA VAL A 67 1.00 -15.36 -12.09
C VAL A 67 2.38 -15.05 -11.53
N SER A 68 2.44 -14.41 -10.36
CA SER A 68 3.73 -14.05 -9.73
C SER A 68 3.55 -13.71 -8.25
N SER A 69 4.62 -13.21 -7.62
CA SER A 69 4.62 -12.70 -6.25
C SER A 69 5.44 -11.42 -6.20
N ARG A 70 4.96 -10.40 -5.48
CA ARG A 70 5.77 -9.23 -5.14
C ARG A 70 6.37 -9.44 -3.77
N VAL A 71 7.64 -9.83 -3.75
CA VAL A 71 8.38 -10.07 -2.51
C VAL A 71 9.45 -9.00 -2.32
N ARG A 72 9.51 -8.39 -1.14
CA ARG A 72 10.32 -7.20 -0.89
C ARG A 72 11.68 -7.53 -0.27
N TYR A 73 12.36 -8.53 -0.83
CA TYR A 73 13.68 -8.97 -0.34
C TYR A 73 14.75 -7.87 -0.34
N TYR A 74 14.56 -6.79 -1.09
CA TYR A 74 15.44 -5.62 -1.15
C TYR A 74 15.35 -4.72 0.07
N ILE A 75 14.33 -4.85 0.93
CA ILE A 75 14.26 -4.12 2.20
C ILE A 75 15.25 -4.76 3.17
N LYS A 76 16.40 -4.10 3.36
CA LYS A 76 17.48 -4.56 4.25
C LYS A 76 17.65 -3.68 5.48
N ASP A 77 17.22 -2.42 5.40
CA ASP A 77 17.21 -1.49 6.51
C ASP A 77 15.95 -0.62 6.45
N ASP A 78 15.61 -0.02 7.58
CA ASP A 78 14.41 0.80 7.80
C ASP A 78 14.76 2.30 8.00
N SER A 79 15.98 2.70 7.65
CA SER A 79 16.33 4.12 7.70
C SER A 79 15.50 4.91 6.67
N VAL A 80 15.11 6.13 7.02
CA VAL A 80 14.33 7.03 6.14
C VAL A 80 14.95 7.12 4.75
N LYS A 81 16.28 7.23 4.67
CA LYS A 81 17.02 7.33 3.40
C LYS A 81 16.84 6.09 2.54
N SER A 82 16.99 4.91 3.12
CA SER A 82 16.87 3.66 2.38
C SER A 82 15.42 3.35 2.03
N LEU A 83 14.47 3.59 2.95
CA LEU A 83 13.05 3.42 2.65
C LEU A 83 12.60 4.32 1.50
N LEU A 84 13.01 5.60 1.47
CA LEU A 84 12.75 6.48 0.32
C LEU A 84 13.38 5.93 -0.95
N SER A 85 14.63 5.45 -0.88
CA SER A 85 15.35 4.88 -2.02
C SER A 85 14.62 3.64 -2.55
N TYR A 86 14.20 2.73 -1.68
CA TYR A 86 13.43 1.54 -2.05
C TYR A 86 12.07 1.88 -2.64
N HIS A 87 11.38 2.85 -2.03
CA HIS A 87 10.08 3.31 -2.47
C HIS A 87 10.14 3.89 -3.89
N LEU A 88 11.14 4.74 -4.16
CA LEU A 88 11.38 5.30 -5.49
C LEU A 88 11.82 4.23 -6.49
N LEU A 89 12.78 3.37 -6.15
CA LEU A 89 13.37 2.42 -7.10
C LEU A 89 12.41 1.28 -7.45
N TYR A 90 11.72 0.72 -6.46
CA TYR A 90 10.98 -0.53 -6.62
C TYR A 90 9.46 -0.38 -6.54
N HIS A 91 8.95 0.83 -6.29
CA HIS A 91 7.53 1.06 -6.04
C HIS A 91 7.00 0.05 -5.01
N MET A 92 7.52 0.13 -3.78
CA MET A 92 7.31 -0.90 -2.75
C MET A 92 5.87 -1.04 -2.24
N THR A 93 4.92 -0.31 -2.79
CA THR A 93 3.53 -0.25 -2.31
C THR A 93 2.60 -1.17 -3.09
N GLY A 94 1.53 -1.53 -2.39
CA GLY A 94 0.29 -2.11 -2.90
C GLY A 94 -0.71 -1.92 -1.77
N THR A 95 -1.88 -1.35 -2.07
CA THR A 95 -2.87 -0.93 -1.07
C THR A 95 -3.12 -2.01 -0.02
N ASP A 96 -3.26 -3.24 -0.49
CA ASP A 96 -3.65 -4.42 0.29
C ASP A 96 -2.53 -4.96 1.17
N THR A 97 -1.30 -4.48 0.95
CA THR A 97 -0.12 -4.89 1.73
C THR A 97 0.18 -4.00 2.93
N MET A 98 -0.43 -2.82 2.99
CA MET A 98 -0.15 -1.85 4.04
C MET A 98 -0.96 -2.14 5.31
N MET A 99 -0.35 -1.90 6.46
CA MET A 99 -1.07 -1.76 7.73
C MET A 99 -0.47 -0.61 8.53
N PHE A 100 -1.30 0.24 9.11
CA PHE A 100 -0.91 1.41 9.90
C PHE A 100 -1.56 1.38 11.28
N ARG A 101 -0.89 1.94 12.29
CA ARG A 101 -1.57 2.41 13.50
C ARG A 101 -2.51 3.54 13.11
N ARG A 102 -3.78 3.45 13.52
CA ARG A 102 -4.82 4.42 13.15
C ARG A 102 -4.42 5.85 13.51
N GLN A 103 -3.89 6.06 14.72
CA GLN A 103 -3.50 7.38 15.19
C GLN A 103 -2.40 8.00 14.31
N TYR A 104 -1.36 7.22 14.01
CA TYR A 104 -0.28 7.64 13.12
C TYR A 104 -0.77 7.96 11.70
N LEU A 105 -1.66 7.11 11.15
CA LEU A 105 -2.23 7.32 9.82
C LEU A 105 -3.01 8.63 9.71
N ILE A 106 -3.75 9.00 10.76
CA ILE A 106 -4.47 10.27 10.85
C ILE A 106 -3.48 11.45 10.96
N GLU A 107 -2.44 11.30 11.79
CA GLU A 107 -1.41 12.34 11.99
C GLU A 107 -0.65 12.70 10.70
N ILE A 108 -0.35 11.71 9.86
CA ILE A 108 0.31 11.96 8.56
C ILE A 108 -0.64 12.44 7.46
N GLY A 109 -1.93 12.63 7.76
CA GLY A 109 -2.91 13.20 6.84
C GLY A 109 -3.68 12.21 5.96
N MET A 110 -3.59 10.90 6.23
CA MET A 110 -4.28 9.84 5.47
C MET A 110 -3.94 9.84 3.97
N PHE A 111 -4.82 9.32 3.10
CA PHE A 111 -4.54 9.33 1.65
C PHE A 111 -4.65 10.75 1.10
N PRO A 112 -3.66 11.22 0.34
CA PRO A 112 -3.74 12.51 -0.34
C PRO A 112 -4.81 12.47 -1.44
N ILE A 113 -5.61 13.53 -1.54
CA ILE A 113 -6.63 13.66 -2.58
C ILE A 113 -6.00 14.20 -3.86
N LEU A 114 -5.52 13.29 -4.70
CA LEU A 114 -4.89 13.59 -5.98
C LEU A 114 -5.91 13.47 -7.12
N GLN A 115 -5.64 14.15 -8.24
CA GLN A 115 -6.48 14.06 -9.45
C GLN A 115 -6.21 12.76 -10.25
N ASP A 116 -5.07 12.11 -10.02
CA ASP A 116 -4.58 10.94 -10.75
C ASP A 116 -4.35 9.71 -9.84
N VAL A 117 -3.83 8.63 -10.41
CA VAL A 117 -3.49 7.35 -9.74
C VAL A 117 -2.26 7.45 -8.84
N GLY A 118 -2.16 6.57 -7.84
CA GLY A 118 -0.98 6.40 -6.98
C GLY A 118 -1.11 7.02 -5.59
N ASP A 119 -2.32 7.15 -5.05
CA ASP A 119 -2.55 7.67 -3.71
C ASP A 119 -1.80 6.87 -2.63
N GLU A 120 -1.65 5.56 -2.82
CA GLU A 120 -0.85 4.67 -1.97
C GLU A 120 0.64 4.96 -2.02
N PHE A 121 1.15 5.42 -3.17
CA PHE A 121 2.57 5.80 -3.33
C PHE A 121 2.87 6.99 -2.43
N TYR A 122 2.07 8.05 -2.56
CA TYR A 122 2.26 9.26 -1.76
C TYR A 122 1.99 9.03 -0.27
N LEU A 123 0.99 8.22 0.09
CA LEU A 123 0.77 7.86 1.49
C LEU A 123 2.02 7.21 2.11
N MET A 124 2.65 6.26 1.41
CA MET A 124 3.88 5.63 1.90
C MET A 124 5.04 6.62 1.98
N LYS A 125 5.18 7.50 0.99
CA LYS A 125 6.17 8.60 1.04
C LYS A 125 5.96 9.47 2.29
N GLU A 126 4.72 9.87 2.59
CA GLU A 126 4.42 10.69 3.76
C GLU A 126 4.75 9.95 5.06
N ALA A 127 4.43 8.65 5.16
CA ALA A 127 4.79 7.83 6.31
C ALA A 127 6.33 7.78 6.53
N ILE A 128 7.09 7.61 5.45
CA ILE A 128 8.57 7.59 5.53
C ILE A 128 9.10 8.98 5.94
N CYS A 129 8.59 10.06 5.34
CA CYS A 129 9.03 11.43 5.62
C CYS A 129 8.69 11.91 7.04
N HIS A 130 7.56 11.45 7.59
CA HIS A 130 7.17 11.69 8.98
C HIS A 130 7.91 10.80 9.99
N LYS A 131 8.88 10.00 9.52
CA LYS A 131 9.78 9.18 10.34
C LYS A 131 9.04 8.18 11.24
N GLY A 132 7.91 7.67 10.78
CA GLY A 132 7.21 6.60 11.50
C GLY A 132 8.09 5.35 11.56
N LYS A 133 7.96 4.59 12.64
CA LYS A 133 8.68 3.33 12.81
C LYS A 133 8.09 2.28 11.86
N PHE A 134 8.89 1.87 10.89
CA PHE A 134 8.51 0.89 9.88
C PHE A 134 8.85 -0.53 10.32
N VAL A 135 8.02 -1.51 9.95
CA VAL A 135 8.41 -2.92 9.99
C VAL A 135 8.00 -3.63 8.70
N TYR A 136 8.93 -4.38 8.11
CA TYR A 136 8.63 -5.29 7.02
C TYR A 136 8.26 -6.67 7.58
N VAL A 137 7.12 -7.20 7.14
CA VAL A 137 6.58 -8.50 7.55
C VAL A 137 6.67 -9.44 6.34
N PRO A 138 7.73 -10.26 6.21
CA PRO A 138 7.89 -11.12 5.04
C PRO A 138 6.81 -12.21 5.02
N GLY A 139 6.20 -12.45 3.87
CA GLY A 139 5.11 -13.43 3.74
C GLY A 139 4.01 -12.96 2.82
N CYS A 140 3.59 -13.83 1.90
CA CYS A 140 2.51 -13.55 0.96
C CYS A 140 1.17 -13.98 1.58
N ASP A 141 0.56 -13.08 2.35
CA ASP A 141 -0.75 -13.32 2.98
C ASP A 141 -1.89 -12.55 2.27
N VAL A 142 -1.64 -12.07 1.05
CA VAL A 142 -2.60 -11.36 0.21
C VAL A 142 -2.60 -11.98 -1.18
N ARG A 143 -3.79 -12.18 -1.76
CA ARG A 143 -3.97 -12.50 -3.18
C ARG A 143 -4.58 -11.29 -3.85
N ALA A 144 -3.82 -10.69 -4.76
CA ALA A 144 -4.28 -9.56 -5.54
C ALA A 144 -4.57 -9.95 -6.99
N LEU A 145 -5.68 -9.48 -7.54
CA LEU A 145 -6.09 -9.77 -8.90
C LEU A 145 -5.40 -8.84 -9.91
N VAL A 146 -4.84 -9.42 -10.96
CA VAL A 146 -4.21 -8.67 -12.06
C VAL A 146 -5.11 -8.71 -13.29
N HIS A 147 -5.65 -7.55 -13.64
CA HIS A 147 -6.39 -7.34 -14.89
C HIS A 147 -5.41 -7.08 -16.03
N ILE A 148 -5.15 -8.10 -16.86
CA ILE A 148 -4.18 -8.00 -17.97
C ILE A 148 -4.72 -7.15 -19.13
N GLU A 149 -6.05 -7.03 -19.29
CA GLU A 149 -6.64 -6.36 -20.45
C GLU A 149 -7.42 -5.06 -20.16
N ASN A 150 -7.88 -4.80 -18.93
CA ASN A 150 -8.78 -3.65 -18.63
C ASN A 150 -8.59 -3.03 -17.24
N GLY A 151 -7.45 -3.26 -16.57
CA GLY A 151 -7.20 -2.66 -15.27
C GLY A 151 -6.90 -1.17 -15.36
N LEU A 152 -7.27 -0.40 -14.35
CA LEU A 152 -6.74 0.97 -14.17
C LEU A 152 -5.18 0.99 -14.15
N SER A 153 -4.56 -0.15 -13.83
CA SER A 153 -3.11 -0.42 -13.85
C SER A 153 -2.58 -0.98 -15.19
N SER A 154 -3.40 -1.11 -16.24
CA SER A 154 -2.97 -1.61 -17.55
C SER A 154 -3.52 -0.70 -18.64
N GLY A 155 -2.82 0.42 -18.86
CA GLY A 155 -3.14 1.37 -19.93
C GLY A 155 -2.21 2.58 -19.96
N GLN A 156 -2.44 3.47 -20.94
CA GLN A 156 -1.67 4.70 -21.18
C GLN A 156 -1.50 5.56 -19.91
N ARG A 157 -2.51 5.59 -19.01
CA ARG A 157 -2.46 6.32 -17.74
C ARG A 157 -1.39 5.84 -16.76
N LYS A 158 -1.05 4.55 -16.75
CA LYS A 158 0.07 4.03 -15.94
C LYS A 158 1.40 4.48 -16.54
N ILE A 159 1.54 4.47 -17.86
CA ILE A 159 2.73 4.97 -18.56
C ILE A 159 2.91 6.47 -18.29
N ASP A 160 1.82 7.23 -18.34
CA ASP A 160 1.82 8.67 -18.07
C ASP A 160 2.11 8.98 -16.59
N GLY A 161 1.55 8.19 -15.66
CA GLY A 161 1.85 8.25 -14.23
C GLY A 161 3.29 7.86 -13.89
N GLU A 162 3.81 6.78 -14.48
CA GLU A 162 5.22 6.35 -14.34
C GLU A 162 6.18 7.39 -14.94
N ASN A 163 5.82 8.03 -16.05
CA ASN A 163 6.59 9.13 -16.65
C ASN A 163 6.60 10.38 -15.76
N ASN A 164 5.46 10.75 -15.16
CA ASN A 164 5.40 11.84 -14.18
C ASN A 164 6.20 11.50 -12.90
N THR A 165 6.19 10.23 -12.48
CA THR A 165 7.01 9.76 -11.35
C THR A 165 8.50 9.72 -11.71
N ALA A 166 8.84 9.45 -12.98
CA ALA A 166 10.22 9.50 -13.49
C ALA A 166 10.79 10.92 -13.52
N PHE A 167 9.96 11.95 -13.68
CA PHE A 167 10.36 13.34 -13.51
C PHE A 167 10.81 13.65 -12.07
N VAL A 168 10.12 13.10 -11.08
CA VAL A 168 10.51 13.22 -9.66
C VAL A 168 11.82 12.47 -9.36
N LYS A 169 12.13 11.40 -10.10
CA LYS A 169 13.40 10.65 -9.99
C LYS A 169 14.62 11.37 -10.58
N ARG A 170 14.44 12.48 -11.31
CA ARG A 170 15.52 13.27 -11.93
C ARG A 170 15.84 14.57 -11.20
N MET A 171 15.18 14.85 -10.07
CA MET A 171 15.54 15.92 -9.13
C MET A 171 16.31 15.35 -7.94
#